data_AF-A0A1E4HVB3-F1
#
_entry.id   AF-A0A1E4HVB3-F1
#
_cell.length_a   1.000
_cell.length_b   1.000
_cell.length_c   1.000
_cell.angle_alpha   90.00
_cell.angle_beta   90.00
_cell.angle_gamma   90.00
#
_symmetry.space_group_name_H-M   'P 1'
#
loop_
_entity.id
_entity.type
_entity.pdbx_description
1 polymer ?
#
loop_
_entity_poly.entity_id
_entity_poly.type
_entity_poly.pdbx_seq_one_letter_code
_entity_poly.pdbx_strand_id
1 'polypeptide(L)'
;MDDLDELWRALDRIATTPRLLVACDFDGGLAPDLGDPDGARAEQLSSESLNILLALAHTTVAVVSRRDPDQVFELMLLSGSKGGLRFIAPEDLDGLRAEVGATAAVRVVSAEEEPRPLPAGDLGVTVLNEAPPPETGSGFLVEDTEAASEVLEELARLRRGT
;
A
#
# COMPACT_ATOMS: atom_id res chain seq x y z
N MET A 1 -7.98 22.58 7.15
CA MET A 1 -8.55 21.23 7.30
C MET A 1 -7.35 20.38 7.64
N ASP A 2 -7.45 19.50 8.63
CA ASP A 2 -6.29 18.68 9.00
C ASP A 2 -5.89 17.80 7.81
N ASP A 3 -4.58 17.57 7.59
CA ASP A 3 -4.10 16.75 6.46
C ASP A 3 -4.70 15.33 6.53
N LEU A 4 -4.96 14.86 7.74
CA LEU A 4 -5.62 13.60 8.04
C LEU A 4 -7.10 13.59 7.60
N ASP A 5 -7.86 14.68 7.81
CA ASP A 5 -9.24 14.79 7.33
C ASP A 5 -9.31 14.74 5.80
N GLU A 6 -8.32 15.33 5.13
CA GLU A 6 -8.23 15.31 3.67
C GLU A 6 -7.88 13.91 3.13
N LEU A 7 -7.03 13.17 3.84
CA LEU A 7 -6.73 11.76 3.55
C LEU A 7 -8.00 10.91 3.64
N TRP A 8 -8.76 11.01 4.73
CA TRP A 8 -10.00 10.23 4.89
C TRP A 8 -11.01 10.50 3.79
N ARG A 9 -11.18 11.77 3.38
CA ARG A 9 -12.03 12.12 2.25
C ARG A 9 -11.48 11.62 0.92
N ALA A 10 -10.17 11.51 0.77
CA ALA A 10 -9.55 10.92 -0.42
C ALA A 10 -9.82 9.41 -0.48
N LEU A 11 -9.78 8.72 0.66
CA LEU A 11 -10.17 7.31 0.77
C LEU A 11 -11.64 7.09 0.40
N ASP A 12 -12.56 7.92 0.90
CA ASP A 12 -13.98 7.87 0.53
C ASP A 12 -14.18 7.92 -0.99
N ARG A 13 -13.47 8.84 -1.66
CA ARG A 13 -13.57 8.99 -3.12
C ARG A 13 -13.00 7.78 -3.83
N ILE A 14 -11.77 7.38 -3.49
CA ILE A 14 -11.06 6.34 -4.24
C ILE A 14 -11.68 4.95 -4.04
N ALA A 15 -12.27 4.70 -2.87
CA ALA A 15 -12.97 3.46 -2.56
C ALA A 15 -14.15 3.19 -3.50
N THR A 16 -14.75 4.21 -4.12
CA THR A 16 -15.88 4.08 -5.07
C THR A 16 -15.47 3.88 -6.53
N THR A 17 -14.17 3.83 -6.82
CA THR A 17 -13.69 3.75 -8.21
C THR A 17 -13.97 2.39 -8.86
N PRO A 18 -14.29 2.30 -10.16
CA PRO A 18 -14.71 1.03 -10.76
C PRO A 18 -13.70 -0.11 -10.65
N ARG A 19 -12.39 0.15 -10.84
CA ARG A 19 -11.31 -0.84 -10.73
C ARG A 19 -10.16 -0.26 -9.94
N LEU A 20 -9.93 -0.80 -8.74
CA LEU A 20 -8.94 -0.27 -7.80
C LEU A 20 -7.71 -1.17 -7.75
N LEU A 21 -6.52 -0.57 -7.88
CA LEU A 21 -5.24 -1.21 -7.53
C LEU A 21 -4.76 -0.68 -6.17
N VAL A 22 -4.46 -1.57 -5.24
CA VAL A 22 -3.80 -1.25 -3.98
C VAL A 22 -2.38 -1.81 -4.06
N ALA A 23 -1.39 -0.93 -4.13
CA ALA A 23 0.01 -1.29 -4.23
C ALA A 23 0.75 -0.78 -3.00
N CYS A 24 1.39 -1.68 -2.26
CA CYS A 24 2.10 -1.32 -1.03
C CYS A 24 3.55 -1.78 -1.12
N ASP A 25 4.49 -0.87 -0.90
CA ASP A 25 5.89 -1.24 -0.71
C ASP A 25 6.01 -2.12 0.54
N PHE A 26 6.80 -3.20 0.46
CA PHE A 26 6.99 -4.11 1.59
C PHE A 26 7.83 -3.45 2.67
N ASP A 27 9.10 -3.16 2.38
CA ASP A 27 10.05 -2.54 3.30
C ASP A 27 9.66 -1.09 3.59
N GLY A 28 9.49 -0.75 4.87
CA GLY A 28 9.10 0.57 5.33
C GLY A 28 7.67 0.99 5.00
N GLY A 29 6.97 0.28 4.11
CA GLY A 29 5.55 0.52 3.79
C GLY A 29 4.60 -0.37 4.59
N LEU A 30 4.83 -1.68 4.55
CA LEU A 30 4.07 -2.67 5.30
C LEU A 30 4.83 -3.20 6.51
N ALA A 31 6.16 -3.35 6.38
CA ALA A 31 7.05 -3.94 7.37
C ALA A 31 8.02 -2.88 7.90
N PRO A 32 8.01 -2.57 9.21
CA PRO A 32 8.97 -1.64 9.78
C PRO A 32 10.40 -2.21 9.72
N ASP A 33 11.39 -1.34 9.53
CA ASP A 33 12.80 -1.75 9.63
C ASP A 33 13.22 -1.83 11.10
N LEU A 34 13.35 -3.06 11.60
CA LEU A 34 13.80 -3.36 12.96
C LEU A 34 15.24 -3.89 13.00
N GLY A 35 16.01 -3.75 11.91
CA GLY A 35 17.41 -4.14 11.83
C GLY A 35 17.67 -5.64 11.61
N ASP A 36 16.62 -6.44 11.38
CA ASP A 36 16.72 -7.84 10.97
C ASP A 36 15.97 -8.05 9.64
N PRO A 37 16.68 -8.00 8.50
CA PRO A 37 16.06 -8.16 7.19
C PRO A 37 15.37 -9.51 6.99
N ASP A 38 15.93 -10.60 7.53
CA ASP A 38 15.37 -11.95 7.39
C ASP A 38 14.14 -12.14 8.30
N GLY A 39 14.04 -11.33 9.35
CA GLY A 39 12.93 -11.29 10.29
C GLY A 39 11.83 -10.28 9.95
N ALA A 40 11.95 -9.52 8.86
CA ALA A 40 11.02 -8.44 8.53
C ALA A 40 9.56 -8.92 8.44
N ARG A 41 8.67 -8.33 9.25
CA ARG A 41 7.25 -8.66 9.29
C ARG A 41 6.43 -7.46 8.90
N ALA A 42 5.55 -7.64 7.92
CA ALA A 42 4.46 -6.72 7.72
C ALA A 42 3.58 -6.67 8.97
N GLU A 43 3.04 -5.48 9.27
CA GLU A 43 2.06 -5.31 10.33
C GLU A 43 0.90 -6.29 10.13
N GLN A 44 0.43 -6.88 11.24
CA GLN A 44 -0.64 -7.86 11.18
C GLN A 44 -1.94 -7.23 10.63
N LEU A 45 -2.26 -6.01 11.07
CA LEU A 45 -3.43 -5.27 10.60
C LEU A 45 -3.37 -4.97 9.10
N SER A 46 -2.18 -4.62 8.59
CA SER A 46 -1.95 -4.50 7.15
C SER A 46 -2.27 -5.80 6.42
N SER A 47 -1.71 -6.93 6.88
CA SER A 47 -1.94 -8.25 6.25
C SER A 47 -3.43 -8.64 6.25
N GLU A 48 -4.15 -8.36 7.34
CA GLU A 48 -5.60 -8.59 7.45
C GLU A 48 -6.39 -7.72 6.46
N SER A 49 -6.04 -6.44 6.36
CA SER A 49 -6.67 -5.49 5.46
C SER A 49 -6.44 -5.84 3.99
N LEU A 50 -5.21 -6.24 3.62
CA LEU A 50 -4.89 -6.69 2.27
C LEU A 50 -5.65 -7.99 1.91
N ASN A 51 -5.80 -8.92 2.85
CA ASN A 51 -6.61 -10.13 2.65
C ASN A 51 -8.09 -9.78 2.38
N ILE A 52 -8.64 -8.78 3.07
CA ILE A 52 -10.02 -8.31 2.83
C ILE A 52 -10.11 -7.67 1.45
N LEU A 53 -9.23 -6.73 1.12
CA LEU A 53 -9.21 -6.03 -0.16
C LEU A 53 -9.09 -7.00 -1.35
N LEU A 54 -8.24 -8.02 -1.23
CA LEU A 54 -8.05 -9.05 -2.25
C LEU A 54 -9.34 -9.84 -2.53
N ALA A 55 -10.22 -10.00 -1.54
CA ALA A 55 -11.48 -10.72 -1.68
C ALA A 55 -12.61 -9.87 -2.28
N LEU A 56 -12.42 -8.55 -2.45
CA LEU A 56 -13.43 -7.65 -2.98
C LEU A 56 -13.39 -7.60 -4.52
N ALA A 57 -14.56 -7.54 -5.13
CA ALA A 57 -14.69 -7.47 -6.58
C ALA A 57 -13.99 -6.22 -7.14
N HIS A 58 -13.38 -6.37 -8.32
CA HIS A 58 -12.69 -5.28 -9.01
C HIS A 58 -11.62 -4.56 -8.16
N THR A 59 -11.00 -5.28 -7.23
CA THR A 59 -9.88 -4.81 -6.42
C THR A 59 -8.69 -5.73 -6.68
N THR A 60 -7.54 -5.16 -7.03
CA THR A 60 -6.27 -5.88 -7.17
C THR A 60 -5.34 -5.41 -6.06
N VAL A 61 -4.64 -6.34 -5.42
CA VAL A 61 -3.64 -6.02 -4.40
C VAL A 61 -2.27 -6.50 -4.85
N ALA A 62 -1.27 -5.64 -4.72
CA ALA A 62 0.12 -5.94 -5.00
C ALA A 62 1.03 -5.49 -3.84
N VAL A 63 1.96 -6.35 -3.48
CA VAL A 63 3.11 -6.02 -2.65
C VAL A 63 4.27 -5.72 -3.58
N VAL A 64 4.86 -4.55 -3.42
CA VAL A 64 5.95 -4.03 -4.24
C VAL A 64 7.24 -4.15 -3.44
N SER A 65 8.28 -4.76 -3.99
CA SER A 65 9.56 -4.87 -3.30
C SER A 65 10.71 -5.08 -4.27
N ARG A 66 11.91 -4.64 -3.88
CA ARG A 66 13.17 -5.00 -4.55
C ARG A 66 13.77 -6.31 -4.03
N ARG A 67 13.21 -6.89 -2.98
CA ARG A 67 13.59 -8.22 -2.49
C ARG A 67 13.17 -9.29 -3.50
N ASP A 68 13.69 -10.49 -3.30
CA ASP A 68 13.25 -11.66 -4.06
C ASP A 68 11.74 -11.92 -3.81
N PRO A 69 10.90 -12.10 -4.86
CA PRO A 69 9.46 -12.28 -4.68
C PRO A 69 9.06 -13.48 -3.83
N ASP A 70 9.81 -14.59 -3.88
CA ASP A 70 9.52 -15.78 -3.07
C ASP A 70 9.82 -15.50 -1.61
N GLN A 71 10.89 -14.75 -1.32
CA GLN A 71 11.20 -14.29 0.03
C GLN A 71 10.08 -13.39 0.59
N VAL A 72 9.61 -12.39 -0.17
CA VAL A 72 8.54 -11.49 0.29
C VAL A 72 7.23 -12.24 0.49
N PHE A 73 6.94 -13.21 -0.38
CA PHE A 73 5.79 -14.09 -0.22
C PHE A 73 5.84 -14.86 1.10
N GLU A 74 6.97 -15.48 1.44
CA GLU A 74 7.14 -16.19 2.71
C GLU A 74 6.97 -15.26 3.92
N LEU A 75 7.58 -14.07 3.90
CA LEU A 75 7.45 -13.09 4.97
C LEU A 75 6.00 -12.61 5.14
N MET A 76 5.28 -12.36 4.05
CA MET A 76 3.87 -11.99 4.08
C MET A 76 2.98 -13.12 4.62
N LEU A 77 3.23 -14.38 4.27
CA LEU A 77 2.52 -15.52 4.85
C LEU A 77 2.73 -15.59 6.37
N LEU A 78 3.98 -15.38 6.78
CA LEU A 78 4.39 -15.36 8.17
C LEU A 78 3.76 -14.18 8.94
N SER A 79 3.44 -13.07 8.27
CA SER A 79 2.67 -11.93 8.79
C SER A 79 1.13 -12.10 8.75
N GLY A 80 0.62 -13.23 8.26
CA GLY A 80 -0.81 -13.54 8.23
C GLY A 80 -1.51 -13.33 6.88
N SER A 81 -0.78 -13.09 5.80
CA SER A 81 -1.32 -13.16 4.44
C SER A 81 -1.84 -14.57 4.13
N LYS A 82 -2.92 -14.66 3.36
CA LYS A 82 -3.57 -15.93 2.96
C LYS A 82 -3.20 -16.39 1.55
N GLY A 83 -2.22 -15.74 0.92
CA GLY A 83 -1.86 -15.97 -0.48
C GLY A 83 -2.77 -15.25 -1.47
N GLY A 84 -2.41 -15.28 -2.76
CA GLY A 84 -3.14 -14.60 -3.84
C GLY A 84 -2.78 -13.13 -4.04
N LEU A 85 -1.98 -12.54 -3.15
CA LEU A 85 -1.33 -11.25 -3.39
C LEU A 85 -0.38 -11.36 -4.59
N ARG A 86 -0.27 -10.29 -5.38
CA ARG A 86 0.77 -10.18 -6.42
C ARG A 86 2.04 -9.62 -5.79
N PHE A 87 3.18 -10.21 -6.08
CA PHE A 87 4.49 -9.71 -5.65
C PHE A 87 5.24 -9.24 -6.89
N ILE A 88 5.59 -7.96 -6.93
CA ILE A 88 6.17 -7.33 -8.12
C ILE A 88 7.35 -6.43 -7.77
N ALA A 89 8.23 -6.22 -8.74
CA ALA A 89 9.27 -5.21 -8.64
C ALA A 89 8.69 -3.79 -8.81
N PRO A 90 9.34 -2.74 -8.28
CA PRO A 90 8.87 -1.35 -8.41
C PRO A 90 8.62 -0.90 -9.86
N GLU A 91 9.44 -1.36 -10.81
CA GLU A 91 9.37 -1.06 -12.24
C GLU A 91 8.17 -1.71 -12.95
N ASP A 92 7.59 -2.77 -12.39
CA ASP A 92 6.47 -3.51 -12.98
C ASP A 92 5.10 -2.91 -12.63
N LEU A 93 5.05 -1.95 -11.70
CA LEU A 93 3.79 -1.41 -11.16
C LEU A 93 2.91 -0.76 -12.24
N ASP A 94 3.50 0.00 -13.15
CA ASP A 94 2.76 0.64 -14.25
C ASP A 94 2.22 -0.39 -15.24
N GLY A 95 3.01 -1.44 -15.50
CA GLY A 95 2.60 -2.58 -16.32
C GLY A 95 1.42 -3.32 -15.69
N LEU A 96 1.49 -3.59 -14.38
CA LEU A 96 0.40 -4.20 -13.63
C LEU A 96 -0.87 -3.35 -13.69
N ARG A 97 -0.76 -2.04 -13.44
CA ARG A 97 -1.91 -1.12 -13.48
C ARG A 97 -2.62 -1.19 -14.83
N ALA A 98 -1.87 -1.20 -15.92
CA ALA A 98 -2.40 -1.32 -17.27
C ALA A 98 -3.05 -2.70 -17.52
N GLU A 99 -2.39 -3.79 -17.12
CA GLU A 99 -2.90 -5.16 -17.23
C GLU A 99 -4.26 -5.31 -16.53
N VAL A 100 -4.35 -4.83 -15.29
CA VAL A 100 -5.59 -4.91 -14.50
C VAL A 100 -6.56 -3.78 -14.78
N GLY A 101 -6.29 -2.94 -15.79
CA GLY A 101 -7.13 -1.83 -16.23
C GLY A 101 -7.62 -0.95 -15.07
N ALA A 102 -6.77 -0.69 -14.09
CA ALA A 102 -7.16 0.06 -12.90
C ALA A 102 -7.53 1.50 -13.28
N THR A 103 -8.68 1.95 -12.79
CA THR A 103 -9.15 3.33 -12.98
C THR A 103 -8.56 4.29 -11.95
N ALA A 104 -8.11 3.75 -10.81
CA ALA A 104 -7.38 4.46 -9.77
C ALA A 104 -6.47 3.49 -9.00
N ALA A 105 -5.46 4.01 -8.33
CA ALA A 105 -4.62 3.25 -7.42
C ALA A 105 -4.40 3.97 -6.08
N VAL A 106 -4.34 3.18 -5.01
CA VAL A 106 -3.73 3.58 -3.73
C VAL A 106 -2.31 3.04 -3.71
N ARG A 107 -1.34 3.90 -3.42
CA ARG A 107 0.08 3.56 -3.35
C ARG A 107 0.60 3.88 -1.95
N VAL A 108 0.90 2.85 -1.16
CA VAL A 108 1.60 2.98 0.12
C VAL A 108 3.09 2.83 -0.15
N VAL A 109 3.87 3.86 0.13
CA VAL A 109 5.28 3.97 -0.28
C VAL A 109 6.12 4.36 0.92
N SER A 110 7.28 3.73 1.11
CA SER A 110 8.23 4.16 2.16
C SER A 110 8.86 5.50 1.79
N ALA A 111 9.09 6.39 2.74
CA ALA A 111 9.80 7.66 2.50
C ALA A 111 11.27 7.46 2.07
N GLU A 112 11.83 6.27 2.30
CA GLU A 112 13.17 5.88 1.84
C GLU A 112 13.20 5.55 0.34
N GLU A 113 12.03 5.37 -0.27
CA GLU A 113 11.89 5.11 -1.69
C GLU A 113 11.91 6.40 -2.52
N GLU A 114 12.46 6.31 -3.74
CA GLU A 114 12.45 7.44 -4.65
C GLU A 114 11.01 7.86 -4.99
N PRO A 115 10.66 9.16 -4.87
CA PRO A 115 9.34 9.65 -5.22
C PRO A 115 8.99 9.31 -6.66
N ARG A 116 7.93 8.52 -6.84
CA ARG A 116 7.38 8.19 -8.16
C ARG A 116 6.20 9.13 -8.47
N PRO A 117 6.10 9.66 -9.70
CA PRO A 117 4.95 10.46 -10.09
C PRO A 117 3.64 9.70 -9.84
N LEU A 118 2.67 10.37 -9.21
CA LEU A 118 1.32 9.83 -9.06
C LEU A 118 0.42 10.34 -10.18
N PRO A 119 -0.17 9.45 -10.99
CA PRO A 119 -1.20 9.81 -11.95
C PRO A 119 -2.37 10.54 -11.29
N ALA A 120 -3.00 11.46 -12.02
CA ALA A 120 -4.19 12.14 -11.52
C ALA A 120 -5.31 11.13 -11.21
N GLY A 121 -5.89 11.23 -10.02
CA GLY A 121 -6.92 10.30 -9.53
C GLY A 121 -6.39 9.13 -8.71
N ASP A 122 -5.07 8.93 -8.68
CA ASP A 122 -4.42 8.02 -7.73
C ASP A 122 -4.18 8.72 -6.38
N LEU A 123 -4.05 7.90 -5.34
CA LEU A 123 -3.79 8.31 -3.97
C LEU A 123 -2.43 7.78 -3.52
N GLY A 124 -1.52 8.69 -3.19
CA GLY A 124 -0.25 8.35 -2.54
C GLY A 124 -0.36 8.46 -1.03
N VAL A 125 0.21 7.50 -0.31
CA VAL A 125 0.39 7.51 1.14
C VAL A 125 1.86 7.17 1.40
N THR A 126 2.62 8.15 1.88
CA THR A 126 4.04 7.99 2.18
C THR A 126 4.23 7.72 3.66
N VAL A 127 4.90 6.61 3.99
CA VAL A 127 5.20 6.19 5.35
C VAL A 127 6.57 6.74 5.75
N LEU A 128 6.62 7.58 6.79
CA LEU A 128 7.84 8.29 7.16
C LEU A 128 8.84 7.43 7.93
N ASN A 129 8.40 6.66 8.94
CA ASN A 129 9.27 5.90 9.84
C ASN A 129 10.43 6.75 10.37
N GLU A 130 10.12 7.90 10.97
CA GLU A 130 11.09 8.90 11.47
C GLU A 130 11.93 9.61 10.37
N ALA A 131 11.83 9.22 9.11
CA ALA A 131 12.48 9.93 8.00
C ALA A 131 11.88 11.35 7.85
N PRO A 132 12.70 12.34 7.46
CA PRO A 132 12.17 13.66 7.15
C PRO A 132 11.17 13.57 5.98
N PRO A 133 10.13 14.41 5.98
CA PRO A 133 9.17 14.43 4.88
C PRO A 133 9.90 14.75 3.57
N PRO A 134 9.55 14.06 2.46
CA PRO A 134 10.24 14.26 1.19
C PRO A 134 10.05 15.70 0.69
N GLU A 135 11.13 16.31 0.17
CA GLU A 135 11.10 17.69 -0.35
C GLU A 135 10.12 17.85 -1.52
N THR A 136 9.92 16.76 -2.27
CA THR A 136 8.95 16.65 -3.36
C THR A 136 8.21 15.32 -3.24
N GLY A 137 6.90 15.41 -3.13
CA GLY A 137 6.02 14.26 -3.03
C GLY A 137 4.59 14.68 -3.33
N SER A 138 3.83 13.80 -3.95
CA SER A 138 2.39 13.94 -4.09
C SER A 138 1.73 12.87 -3.22
N GLY A 139 0.72 13.23 -2.44
CA GLY A 139 0.03 12.32 -1.54
C GLY A 139 0.00 12.81 -0.10
N PHE A 140 -0.42 11.92 0.79
CA PHE A 140 -0.52 12.15 2.22
C PHE A 140 0.65 11.49 2.94
N LEU A 141 1.03 12.02 4.10
CA LEU A 141 2.09 11.47 4.93
C LEU A 141 1.46 10.76 6.14
N VAL A 142 2.02 9.61 6.50
CA VAL A 142 1.71 8.89 7.74
C VAL A 142 2.99 8.63 8.51
N GLU A 143 2.89 8.60 9.84
CA GLU A 143 4.05 8.58 10.72
C GLU A 143 4.87 7.29 10.57
N ASP A 144 4.19 6.14 10.49
CA ASP A 144 4.81 4.82 10.50
C ASP A 144 3.92 3.74 9.84
N THR A 145 4.38 2.50 9.88
CA THR A 145 3.67 1.32 9.36
C THR A 145 2.37 1.02 10.09
N GLU A 146 2.24 1.41 11.35
CA GLU A 146 1.00 1.26 12.13
C GLU A 146 -0.08 2.20 11.56
N ALA A 147 0.24 3.49 11.37
CA ALA A 147 -0.65 4.46 10.75
C ALA A 147 -0.99 4.08 9.29
N ALA A 148 -0.03 3.51 8.53
CA ALA A 148 -0.31 2.96 7.20
C ALA A 148 -1.30 1.80 7.25
N SER A 149 -1.26 0.97 8.30
CA SER A 149 -2.18 -0.14 8.50
C SER A 149 -3.60 0.34 8.77
N GLU A 150 -3.78 1.42 9.53
CA GLU A 150 -5.09 2.07 9.73
C GLU A 150 -5.69 2.59 8.42
N VAL A 151 -4.86 3.17 7.55
CA VAL A 151 -5.29 3.62 6.22
C VAL A 151 -5.78 2.46 5.36
N LEU A 152 -5.07 1.32 5.39
CA LEU A 152 -5.46 0.12 4.65
C LEU A 152 -6.74 -0.52 5.22
N GLU A 153 -6.91 -0.54 6.54
CA GLU A 153 -8.12 -1.02 7.20
C GLU A 153 -9.33 -0.16 6.79
N GLU A 154 -9.17 1.16 6.84
CA GLU A 154 -10.23 2.09 6.47
C GLU A 154 -10.59 1.98 4.98
N LEU A 155 -9.59 1.86 4.11
CA LEU A 155 -9.82 1.58 2.69
C LEU A 155 -10.60 0.28 2.48
N ALA A 156 -10.24 -0.79 3.20
CA ALA A 156 -10.93 -2.08 3.13
C ALA A 156 -12.40 -1.96 3.60
N ARG A 157 -12.63 -1.21 4.68
CA ARG A 157 -13.98 -0.92 5.21
C ARG A 157 -14.83 -0.17 4.18
N LEU A 158 -14.31 0.91 3.62
CA LEU A 158 -15.00 1.73 2.64
C LEU A 158 -15.29 0.96 1.36
N ARG A 159 -14.28 0.28 0.79
CA ARG A 159 -14.40 -0.51 -0.45
C ARG A 159 -15.40 -1.65 -0.33
N ARG A 160 -15.58 -2.22 0.86
CA ARG A 160 -16.59 -3.26 1.12
C ARG A 160 -18.03 -2.70 1.10
N GLY A 161 -18.19 -1.41 1.37
CA GLY A 161 -19.48 -0.73 1.41
C GLY A 161 -19.97 -0.20 0.06
N THR A 162 -19.16 -0.30 -0.99
CA THR A 162 -19.48 0.17 -2.36
C THR A 162 -20.07 -0.93 -3.23
#